data_AF-A0A6N8HN35-F1
#
_entry.id   AF-A0A6N8HN35-F1
#
_cell.length_a   1.000
_cell.length_b   1.000
_cell.length_c   1.000
_cell.angle_alpha   90.00
_cell.angle_beta   90.00
_cell.angle_gamma   90.00
#
_symmetry.space_group_name_H-M   'P 1'
#
loop_
_entity.id
_entity.type
_entity.pdbx_description
1 polymer ?
#
loop_
_entity_poly.entity_id
_entity_poly.type
_entity_poly.pdbx_seq_one_letter_code
_entity_poly.pdbx_strand_id
1 'polypeptide(L)'
;MQVIERVRERSDETTYAAYHHDLLFKQLIHTFFEEFLEAFFPDVHQNIDFRYLSPISEEVFTDLHEGDTRRLDIVMETKLKDEDVILIIHVEPQSYTQTNFHERMYHYFSMLYNKYRKPIVPIAVFSYDHKREEPTEFHMTFPFFHVLTFNFLALPLKQTNWRDFIKSNNPAAAALLSKMGYTEKERTQVKFEFLRMMSKAEVPCSPPKIISKNV
;
A
#
# COMPACT_ATOMS: atom_id res chain seq x y z
N MET A 1 -5.74 -21.56 35.77
CA MET A 1 -4.88 -20.36 35.73
C MET A 1 -3.94 -20.37 34.52
N GLN A 2 -3.17 -21.45 34.26
CA GLN A 2 -2.21 -21.53 33.14
C GLN A 2 -2.80 -21.51 31.71
N VAL A 3 -4.08 -21.86 31.51
CA VAL A 3 -4.71 -21.86 30.17
C VAL A 3 -5.10 -20.44 29.73
N ILE A 4 -5.46 -19.57 30.67
CA ILE A 4 -5.91 -18.20 30.38
C ILE A 4 -4.73 -17.27 30.08
N GLU A 5 -3.59 -17.47 30.75
CA GLU A 5 -2.33 -16.76 30.44
C GLU A 5 -1.79 -17.14 29.06
N ARG A 6 -1.78 -18.44 28.70
CA ARG A 6 -1.35 -18.88 27.36
C ARG A 6 -2.23 -18.36 26.22
N VAL A 7 -3.53 -18.16 26.46
CA VAL A 7 -4.43 -17.59 25.45
C VAL A 7 -4.17 -16.10 25.27
N ARG A 8 -3.86 -15.36 26.34
CA ARG A 8 -3.47 -13.94 26.29
C ARG A 8 -2.09 -13.73 25.66
N GLU A 9 -1.08 -14.51 26.02
CA GLU A 9 0.25 -14.42 25.41
C GLU A 9 0.19 -14.71 23.90
N ARG A 10 -0.61 -15.71 23.49
CA ARG A 10 -0.80 -16.04 22.08
C ARG A 10 -1.58 -14.98 21.30
N SER A 11 -2.55 -14.31 21.93
CA SER A 11 -3.28 -13.19 21.30
C SER A 11 -2.38 -11.96 21.16
N ASP A 12 -1.54 -11.68 22.14
CA ASP A 12 -0.62 -10.55 22.14
C ASP A 12 0.52 -10.75 21.13
N GLU A 13 1.08 -11.97 21.03
CA GLU A 13 2.05 -12.35 19.99
C GLU A 13 1.46 -12.28 18.58
N THR A 14 0.22 -12.74 18.39
CA THR A 14 -0.45 -12.69 17.08
C THR A 14 -0.72 -11.24 16.65
N THR A 15 -1.13 -10.39 17.59
CA THR A 15 -1.37 -8.96 17.34
C THR A 15 -0.07 -8.21 17.05
N TYR A 16 0.99 -8.52 17.79
CA TYR A 16 2.32 -7.96 17.56
C TYR A 16 2.90 -8.37 16.20
N ALA A 17 2.75 -9.64 15.82
CA ALA A 17 3.18 -10.15 14.52
C ALA A 17 2.41 -9.50 13.37
N ALA A 18 1.08 -9.38 13.48
CA ALA A 18 0.25 -8.71 12.47
C ALA A 18 0.62 -7.23 12.29
N TYR A 19 0.80 -6.50 13.40
CA TYR A 19 1.24 -5.11 13.39
C TYR A 19 2.63 -4.95 12.74
N HIS A 20 3.56 -5.86 13.04
CA HIS A 20 4.89 -5.86 12.44
C HIS A 20 4.85 -6.16 10.93
N HIS A 21 4.00 -7.09 10.49
CA HIS A 21 3.81 -7.39 9.07
C HIS A 21 3.25 -6.19 8.30
N ASP A 22 2.26 -5.48 8.86
CA ASP A 22 1.70 -4.28 8.24
C ASP A 22 2.72 -3.13 8.16
N LEU A 23 3.54 -2.95 9.19
CA LEU A 23 4.62 -1.96 9.16
C LEU A 23 5.67 -2.28 8.10
N LEU A 24 6.11 -3.55 8.01
CA LEU A 24 7.07 -3.99 7.00
C LEU A 24 6.51 -3.84 5.58
N PHE A 25 5.21 -4.08 5.39
CA PHE A 25 4.54 -3.90 4.11
C PHE A 25 4.54 -2.43 3.66
N LYS A 26 4.24 -1.50 4.57
CA LYS A 26 4.30 -0.06 4.30
C LYS A 26 5.71 0.39 3.97
N GLN A 27 6.69 -0.04 4.77
CA GLN A 27 8.10 0.25 4.54
C GLN A 27 8.58 -0.30 3.18
N LEU A 28 8.11 -1.48 2.79
CA LEU A 28 8.43 -2.07 1.49
C LEU A 28 7.95 -1.18 0.35
N ILE A 29 6.67 -0.81 0.33
CA ILE A 29 6.10 0.03 -0.74
C ILE A 29 6.78 1.41 -0.74
N HIS A 30 7.04 2.00 0.43
CA HIS A 30 7.75 3.27 0.52
C HIS A 30 9.19 3.18 -0.01
N THR A 31 9.90 2.09 0.28
CA THR A 31 11.31 1.91 -0.12
C THR A 31 11.44 1.65 -1.61
N PHE A 32 10.55 0.83 -2.17
CA PHE A 32 10.57 0.43 -3.57
C PHE A 32 9.39 1.05 -4.33
N PHE A 33 9.15 2.36 -4.11
CA PHE A 33 7.95 3.02 -4.59
C PHE A 33 7.91 3.13 -6.13
N GLU A 34 9.04 3.44 -6.75
CA GLU A 34 9.18 3.48 -8.21
C GLU A 34 8.94 2.08 -8.81
N GLU A 35 9.60 1.07 -8.27
CA GLU A 35 9.46 -0.32 -8.72
C GLU A 35 8.05 -0.87 -8.45
N PHE A 36 7.39 -0.43 -7.38
CA PHE A 36 5.99 -0.76 -7.11
C PHE A 36 5.08 -0.21 -8.22
N LEU A 37 5.22 1.06 -8.60
CA LEU A 37 4.44 1.62 -9.69
C LEU A 37 4.80 0.96 -11.03
N GLU A 38 6.08 0.68 -11.28
CA GLU A 38 6.52 -0.02 -12.50
C GLU A 38 5.81 -1.38 -12.65
N ALA A 39 5.76 -2.16 -11.56
CA ALA A 39 5.19 -3.50 -11.59
C ALA A 39 3.66 -3.50 -11.68
N PHE A 40 2.98 -2.65 -10.91
CA PHE A 40 1.54 -2.78 -10.69
C PHE A 40 0.69 -1.69 -11.34
N PHE A 41 1.28 -0.54 -11.65
CA PHE A 41 0.62 0.61 -12.25
C PHE A 41 1.47 1.21 -13.38
N PRO A 42 1.78 0.43 -14.43
CA PRO A 42 2.74 0.84 -15.47
C PRO A 42 2.34 2.15 -16.16
N ASP A 43 1.04 2.40 -16.33
CA ASP A 43 0.56 3.67 -16.90
C ASP A 43 0.89 4.86 -15.99
N VAL A 44 0.75 4.70 -14.68
CA VAL A 44 1.14 5.74 -13.70
C VAL A 44 2.66 5.94 -13.73
N HIS A 45 3.43 4.85 -13.67
CA HIS A 45 4.90 4.88 -13.73
C HIS A 45 5.43 5.58 -14.99
N GLN A 46 4.83 5.31 -16.15
CA GLN A 46 5.24 5.91 -17.42
C GLN A 46 5.07 7.43 -17.44
N ASN A 47 4.14 7.99 -16.68
CA ASN A 47 3.79 9.41 -16.70
C ASN A 47 4.34 10.22 -15.53
N ILE A 48 5.15 9.64 -14.64
CA ILE A 48 5.65 10.32 -13.42
C ILE A 48 7.16 10.54 -13.45
N ASP A 49 7.59 11.72 -13.02
CA ASP A 49 9.00 12.09 -12.91
C ASP A 49 9.58 11.79 -11.52
N PHE A 50 10.16 10.59 -11.38
CA PHE A 50 10.75 10.10 -10.14
C PHE A 50 11.92 10.93 -9.60
N ARG A 51 12.52 11.82 -10.40
CA ARG A 51 13.58 12.74 -9.93
C ARG A 51 13.08 13.72 -8.87
N TYR A 52 11.77 13.99 -8.85
CA TYR A 52 11.10 14.88 -7.90
C TYR A 52 10.34 14.10 -6.82
N LEU A 53 10.49 12.78 -6.77
CA LEU A 53 9.80 11.95 -5.79
C LEU A 53 10.26 12.32 -4.38
N SER A 54 9.32 12.72 -3.53
CA SER A 54 9.59 13.02 -2.13
C SER A 54 8.43 12.57 -1.25
N PRO A 55 8.69 11.96 -0.08
CA PRO A 55 7.62 11.65 0.85
C PRO A 55 7.07 12.93 1.47
N ILE A 56 5.75 13.05 1.47
CA ILE A 56 5.07 14.04 2.29
C ILE A 56 5.01 13.45 3.70
N SER A 57 5.67 14.12 4.66
CA SER A 57 5.74 13.68 6.06
C SER A 57 4.38 13.19 6.56
N GLU A 58 4.38 12.01 7.19
CA GLU A 58 3.22 11.41 7.87
C GLU A 58 2.62 12.42 8.85
N GLU A 59 1.59 13.13 8.43
CA GLU A 59 0.77 13.88 9.37
C GLU A 59 -0.35 12.97 9.87
N VAL A 60 -0.52 12.96 11.19
CA VAL A 60 -1.63 12.28 11.85
C VAL A 60 -2.89 13.05 11.48
N PHE A 61 -3.69 12.49 10.59
CA PHE A 61 -5.04 12.98 10.39
C PHE A 61 -5.91 12.33 11.46
N THR A 62 -6.48 13.13 12.36
CA THR A 62 -7.49 12.61 13.27
C THR A 62 -8.72 12.33 12.44
N ASP A 63 -9.08 11.05 12.28
CA ASP A 63 -10.34 10.71 11.66
C ASP A 63 -11.45 11.07 12.66
N LEU A 64 -12.16 12.16 12.35
CA LEU A 64 -13.24 12.68 13.19
C LEU A 64 -14.46 11.74 13.20
N HIS A 65 -14.55 10.79 12.25
CA HIS A 65 -15.70 9.89 12.13
C HIS A 65 -15.63 8.68 13.05
N GLU A 66 -14.44 8.11 13.27
CA GLU A 66 -14.26 6.92 14.12
C GLU A 66 -13.63 7.24 15.49
N GLY A 67 -13.13 8.46 15.71
CA GLY A 67 -12.39 8.82 16.93
C GLY A 67 -11.00 8.19 17.01
N ASP A 68 -10.61 7.44 15.97
CA ASP A 68 -9.28 6.87 15.78
C ASP A 68 -8.39 7.88 15.05
N THR A 69 -7.29 8.30 15.68
CA THR A 69 -6.18 8.93 14.96
C THR A 69 -5.53 7.89 14.05
N ARG A 70 -5.71 8.02 12.73
CA ARG A 70 -5.05 7.17 11.74
C ARG A 70 -4.08 8.00 10.90
N ARG A 71 -2.86 7.49 10.76
CA ARG A 71 -1.87 8.11 9.87
C ARG A 71 -2.20 7.69 8.45
N LEU A 72 -2.11 8.63 7.49
CA LEU A 72 -2.08 8.23 6.09
C LEU A 72 -0.83 7.41 5.86
N ASP A 73 -1.00 6.28 5.18
CA ASP A 73 0.03 5.25 5.19
C ASP A 73 1.22 5.59 4.30
N ILE A 74 0.97 6.01 3.06
CA ILE A 74 2.04 6.39 2.12
C ILE A 74 1.53 7.55 1.26
N VAL A 75 2.23 8.69 1.35
CA VAL A 75 1.91 9.89 0.57
C VAL A 75 3.18 10.40 -0.07
N MET A 76 3.25 10.35 -1.39
CA MET A 76 4.41 10.78 -2.17
C MET A 76 4.06 11.97 -3.03
N GLU A 77 4.90 12.99 -3.04
CA GLU A 77 4.82 14.12 -3.98
C GLU A 77 5.79 13.90 -5.14
N THR A 78 5.36 14.25 -6.35
CA THR A 78 6.16 14.15 -7.56
C THR A 78 5.59 15.05 -8.67
N LYS A 79 6.15 14.99 -9.88
CA LYS A 79 5.67 15.71 -11.06
C LYS A 79 5.18 14.76 -12.15
N LEU A 80 4.23 15.23 -12.97
CA LEU A 80 3.97 14.60 -14.25
C LEU A 80 5.18 14.79 -15.18
N LYS A 81 5.45 13.80 -16.03
CA LYS A 81 6.39 13.97 -17.13
C LYS A 81 5.82 14.94 -18.14
N ASP A 82 6.71 15.73 -18.73
CA ASP A 82 6.39 16.66 -19.82
C ASP A 82 5.36 17.76 -19.49
N GLU A 83 4.92 17.85 -18.23
CA GLU A 83 4.02 18.88 -17.71
C GLU A 83 4.59 19.46 -16.41
N ASP A 84 4.46 20.78 -16.19
CA ASP A 84 4.86 21.40 -14.91
C ASP A 84 3.74 21.28 -13.86
N VAL A 85 3.26 20.05 -13.67
CA VAL A 85 2.18 19.72 -12.73
C VAL A 85 2.73 18.88 -11.60
N ILE A 86 2.67 19.41 -10.37
CA ILE A 86 3.00 18.67 -9.16
C ILE A 86 1.76 17.91 -8.70
N LEU A 87 1.90 16.61 -8.46
CA LEU A 87 0.83 15.75 -7.96
C LEU A 87 1.25 15.01 -6.70
N ILE A 88 0.24 14.44 -6.06
CA ILE A 88 0.39 13.55 -4.91
C ILE A 88 -0.06 12.15 -5.34
N ILE A 89 0.68 11.13 -4.93
CA ILE A 89 0.23 9.74 -4.98
C ILE A 89 -0.02 9.30 -3.55
N HIS A 90 -1.25 8.87 -3.28
CA HIS A 90 -1.66 8.35 -1.99
C HIS A 90 -1.89 6.85 -2.12
N VAL A 91 -1.15 6.05 -1.33
CA VAL A 91 -1.32 4.59 -1.29
C VAL A 91 -1.82 4.18 0.09
N GLU A 92 -2.94 3.47 0.11
CA GLU A 92 -3.59 2.92 1.31
C GLU A 92 -3.59 1.39 1.25
N PRO A 93 -2.67 0.71 1.97
CA PRO A 93 -2.75 -0.72 2.21
C PRO A 93 -3.93 -1.12 3.08
N GLN A 94 -4.60 -2.23 2.73
CA GLN A 94 -5.69 -2.79 3.51
C GLN A 94 -5.53 -4.32 3.63
N SER A 95 -5.31 -4.79 4.86
CA SER A 95 -5.08 -6.21 5.18
C SER A 95 -6.32 -6.95 5.69
N TYR A 96 -7.38 -6.23 6.10
CA TYR A 96 -8.62 -6.80 6.61
C TYR A 96 -9.85 -6.23 5.90
N THR A 97 -10.96 -6.96 5.88
CA THR A 97 -12.20 -6.44 5.29
C THR A 97 -12.76 -5.29 6.10
N GLN A 98 -13.10 -4.18 5.42
CA GLN A 98 -13.84 -3.06 6.00
C GLN A 98 -14.92 -2.59 5.03
N THR A 99 -16.17 -2.56 5.48
CA THR A 99 -17.34 -2.29 4.63
C THR A 99 -17.30 -0.90 3.98
N ASN A 100 -16.77 0.10 4.69
CA ASN A 100 -16.75 1.50 4.27
C ASN A 100 -15.36 1.95 3.77
N PHE A 101 -14.54 1.02 3.27
CA PHE A 101 -13.19 1.35 2.80
C PHE A 101 -13.18 2.41 1.69
N HIS A 102 -14.09 2.32 0.72
CA HIS A 102 -14.20 3.25 -0.41
C HIS A 102 -14.59 4.67 0.04
N GLU A 103 -15.47 4.79 1.03
CA GLU A 103 -15.78 6.08 1.69
C GLU A 103 -14.56 6.64 2.43
N ARG A 104 -13.80 5.79 3.13
CA ARG A 104 -12.54 6.19 3.78
C ARG A 104 -11.51 6.73 2.78
N MET A 105 -11.37 6.07 1.63
CA MET A 105 -10.51 6.56 0.54
C MET A 105 -10.92 7.95 0.06
N TYR A 106 -12.23 8.20 -0.06
CA TYR A 106 -12.75 9.53 -0.41
C TYR A 106 -12.44 10.58 0.69
N HIS A 107 -12.57 10.22 1.97
CA HIS A 107 -12.21 11.10 3.07
C HIS A 107 -10.72 11.48 3.04
N TYR A 108 -9.83 10.49 2.91
CA TYR A 108 -8.39 10.73 2.84
C TYR A 108 -8.01 11.60 1.64
N PHE A 109 -8.58 11.32 0.46
CA PHE A 109 -8.44 12.17 -0.71
C PHE A 109 -8.88 13.61 -0.41
N SER A 110 -10.04 13.79 0.20
CA SER A 110 -10.62 15.11 0.49
C SER A 110 -9.74 15.91 1.45
N MET A 111 -9.17 15.26 2.47
CA MET A 111 -8.26 15.89 3.44
C MET A 111 -6.95 16.33 2.77
N LEU A 112 -6.34 15.43 1.99
CA LEU A 112 -5.14 15.73 1.22
C LEU A 112 -5.37 16.87 0.23
N TYR A 113 -6.49 16.83 -0.51
CA TYR A 113 -6.81 17.84 -1.51
C TYR A 113 -7.08 19.20 -0.86
N ASN A 114 -7.82 19.22 0.25
CA ASN A 114 -8.10 20.45 0.98
C ASN A 114 -6.81 21.13 1.48
N LYS A 115 -5.84 20.33 1.92
CA LYS A 115 -4.58 20.82 2.46
C LYS A 115 -3.61 21.28 1.36
N TYR A 116 -3.33 20.41 0.40
CA TYR A 116 -2.24 20.64 -0.56
C TYR A 116 -2.70 21.31 -1.85
N ARG A 117 -4.00 21.21 -2.20
CA ARG A 117 -4.58 21.77 -3.43
C ARG A 117 -3.86 21.30 -4.71
N LYS A 118 -3.35 20.06 -4.68
CA LYS A 118 -2.66 19.39 -5.80
C LYS A 118 -3.52 18.24 -6.33
N PRO A 119 -3.44 17.89 -7.62
CA PRO A 119 -3.99 16.64 -8.13
C PRO A 119 -3.49 15.44 -7.32
N ILE A 120 -4.36 14.44 -7.09
CA ILE A 120 -4.02 13.25 -6.31
C ILE A 120 -4.38 12.01 -7.10
N VAL A 121 -3.47 11.03 -7.14
CA VAL A 121 -3.73 9.66 -7.60
C VAL A 121 -3.93 8.77 -6.37
N PRO A 122 -5.18 8.42 -6.01
CA PRO A 122 -5.46 7.51 -4.91
C PRO A 122 -5.32 6.05 -5.38
N ILE A 123 -4.59 5.26 -4.59
CA ILE A 123 -4.31 3.84 -4.84
C ILE A 123 -4.64 3.04 -3.57
N ALA A 124 -5.41 1.98 -3.71
CA ALA A 124 -5.67 1.01 -2.65
C ALA A 124 -4.91 -0.30 -2.93
N VAL A 125 -4.31 -0.89 -1.90
CA VAL A 125 -3.62 -2.19 -2.01
C VAL A 125 -4.26 -3.20 -1.08
N PHE A 126 -5.01 -4.15 -1.62
CA PHE A 126 -5.71 -5.17 -0.84
C PHE A 126 -4.85 -6.42 -0.68
N SER A 127 -4.47 -6.75 0.55
CA SER A 127 -3.55 -7.85 0.90
C SER A 127 -4.24 -9.01 1.65
N TYR A 128 -5.54 -9.18 1.43
CA TYR A 128 -6.38 -10.22 2.03
C TYR A 128 -5.88 -11.64 1.77
N ASP A 129 -6.15 -12.54 2.72
CA ASP A 129 -5.80 -13.96 2.57
C ASP A 129 -6.74 -14.72 1.62
N HIS A 130 -7.86 -14.13 1.21
CA HIS A 130 -8.85 -14.70 0.31
C HIS A 130 -9.17 -13.76 -0.87
N LYS A 131 -9.68 -14.32 -1.96
CA LYS A 131 -10.13 -13.53 -3.12
C LYS A 131 -11.42 -12.80 -2.77
N ARG A 132 -11.44 -11.50 -3.03
CA ARG A 132 -12.58 -10.63 -2.75
C ARG A 132 -12.53 -9.44 -3.69
N GLU A 133 -13.65 -9.14 -4.31
CA GLU A 133 -13.84 -7.89 -5.05
C GLU A 133 -14.22 -6.79 -4.05
N GLU A 134 -13.55 -5.65 -4.17
CA GLU A 134 -13.85 -4.45 -3.40
C GLU A 134 -14.33 -3.36 -4.36
N PRO A 135 -15.37 -2.60 -4.01
CA PRO A 135 -15.76 -1.43 -4.77
C PRO A 135 -14.59 -0.44 -4.90
N THR A 136 -14.33 0.04 -6.11
CA THR A 136 -13.31 1.05 -6.39
C THR A 136 -13.88 2.47 -6.51
N GLU A 137 -15.15 2.63 -6.13
CA GLU A 137 -15.92 3.84 -6.29
C GLU A 137 -16.66 4.21 -5.01
N PHE A 138 -16.76 5.52 -4.74
CA PHE A 138 -17.65 6.08 -3.74
C PHE A 138 -18.60 7.07 -4.43
N HIS A 139 -19.90 6.86 -4.25
CA HIS A 139 -20.93 7.69 -4.87
C HIS A 139 -21.66 8.52 -3.82
N MET A 140 -21.84 9.81 -4.11
CA MET A 140 -22.77 10.66 -3.38
C MET A 140 -23.92 11.01 -4.33
N THR A 141 -25.04 10.33 -4.19
CA THR A 141 -26.20 10.46 -5.08
C THR A 141 -27.50 10.55 -4.30
N PHE A 142 -28.41 11.39 -4.78
CA PHE A 142 -29.78 11.58 -4.31
C PHE A 142 -30.76 11.23 -5.43
N PRO A 143 -32.06 10.97 -5.14
CA PRO A 143 -33.05 10.66 -6.17
C PRO A 143 -33.19 11.70 -7.29
N PHE A 144 -32.76 12.94 -7.04
CA PHE A 144 -32.88 14.08 -7.94
C PHE A 144 -31.54 14.66 -8.40
N PHE A 145 -30.40 14.15 -7.91
CA PHE A 145 -29.10 14.76 -8.19
C PHE A 145 -27.93 13.82 -7.91
N HIS A 146 -26.97 13.77 -8.83
CA HIS A 146 -25.69 13.10 -8.66
C HIS A 146 -24.63 14.13 -8.26
N VAL A 147 -24.08 14.04 -7.04
CA VAL A 147 -23.10 15.02 -6.54
C VAL A 147 -21.71 14.67 -7.04
N LEU A 148 -21.27 13.42 -6.83
CA LEU A 148 -19.94 12.98 -7.21
C LEU A 148 -19.86 11.45 -7.32
N THR A 149 -18.99 11.01 -8.22
CA THR A 149 -18.38 9.67 -8.20
C THR A 149 -16.89 9.86 -7.99
N PHE A 150 -16.39 9.39 -6.85
CA PHE A 150 -14.97 9.32 -6.55
C PHE A 150 -14.44 7.95 -6.96
N ASN A 151 -13.30 7.92 -7.64
CA ASN A 151 -12.65 6.70 -8.12
C ASN A 151 -11.24 6.60 -7.54
N PHE A 152 -10.76 5.37 -7.36
CA PHE A 152 -9.37 5.09 -7.03
C PHE A 152 -8.85 3.85 -7.75
N LEU A 153 -7.54 3.79 -7.93
CA LEU A 153 -6.87 2.61 -8.49
C LEU A 153 -6.77 1.52 -7.42
N ALA A 154 -6.92 0.26 -7.79
CA ALA A 154 -6.87 -0.85 -6.84
C ALA A 154 -5.91 -1.95 -7.29
N LEU A 155 -5.14 -2.47 -6.33
CA LEU A 155 -4.31 -3.65 -6.47
C LEU A 155 -4.82 -4.76 -5.53
N PRO A 156 -5.70 -5.66 -6.01
CA PRO A 156 -6.10 -6.83 -5.25
C PRO A 156 -5.06 -7.94 -5.37
N LEU A 157 -4.07 -7.98 -4.46
CA LEU A 157 -2.92 -8.90 -4.55
C LEU A 157 -3.35 -10.35 -4.72
N LYS A 158 -4.34 -10.82 -3.94
CA LYS A 158 -4.78 -12.22 -4.00
C LYS A 158 -5.43 -12.61 -5.34
N GLN A 159 -5.83 -11.62 -6.14
CA GLN A 159 -6.38 -11.81 -7.49
C GLN A 159 -5.31 -11.62 -8.57
N THR A 160 -4.20 -10.95 -8.27
CA THR A 160 -3.03 -10.82 -9.14
C THR A 160 -2.29 -12.16 -9.27
N ASN A 161 -2.04 -12.63 -10.50
CA ASN A 161 -1.34 -13.90 -10.73
C ASN A 161 0.17 -13.71 -10.58
N TRP A 162 0.76 -14.42 -9.62
CA TRP A 162 2.19 -14.35 -9.31
C TRP A 162 3.10 -14.66 -10.51
N ARG A 163 2.64 -15.48 -11.46
CA ARG A 163 3.41 -15.88 -12.65
C ARG A 163 3.71 -14.74 -13.61
N ASP A 164 2.93 -13.67 -13.56
CA ASP A 164 3.14 -12.52 -14.44
C ASP A 164 4.40 -11.74 -14.00
N PHE A 165 4.85 -11.94 -12.77
CA PHE A 165 5.92 -11.15 -12.13
C PHE A 165 7.25 -11.90 -12.00
N ILE A 166 7.27 -13.23 -12.07
CA ILE A 166 8.47 -14.05 -11.77
C ILE A 166 9.63 -13.90 -12.76
N LYS A 167 9.35 -13.36 -13.94
CA LYS A 167 10.40 -13.09 -14.94
C LYS A 167 11.04 -11.71 -14.75
N SER A 168 10.41 -10.84 -13.97
CA SER A 168 10.98 -9.54 -13.63
C SER A 168 12.08 -9.68 -12.58
N ASN A 169 13.02 -8.74 -12.54
CA ASN A 169 13.95 -8.58 -11.42
C ASN A 169 13.46 -7.47 -10.46
N ASN A 170 12.15 -7.16 -10.49
CA ASN A 170 11.59 -6.04 -9.75
C ASN A 170 11.48 -6.39 -8.25
N PRO A 171 12.12 -5.65 -7.34
CA PRO A 171 12.18 -5.97 -5.91
C PRO A 171 10.82 -5.83 -5.21
N ALA A 172 9.99 -4.85 -5.60
CA ALA A 172 8.64 -4.70 -5.06
C ALA A 172 7.77 -5.92 -5.42
N ALA A 173 7.83 -6.35 -6.68
CA ALA A 173 7.12 -7.53 -7.15
C ALA A 173 7.59 -8.81 -6.44
N ALA A 174 8.90 -8.97 -6.24
CA ALA A 174 9.46 -10.08 -5.49
C ALA A 174 8.90 -10.14 -4.06
N ALA A 175 8.97 -9.03 -3.33
CA ALA A 175 8.52 -8.97 -1.96
C ALA A 175 7.00 -9.19 -1.80
N LEU A 176 6.21 -8.74 -2.78
CA LEU A 176 4.74 -8.92 -2.79
C LEU A 176 4.29 -10.28 -3.33
N LEU A 177 5.19 -11.08 -3.93
CA LEU A 177 4.88 -12.37 -4.55
C LEU A 177 4.15 -13.34 -3.61
N SER A 178 4.50 -13.30 -2.32
CA SER A 178 3.90 -14.16 -1.29
C SER A 178 2.45 -13.79 -0.93
N LYS A 179 2.00 -12.58 -1.28
CA LYS A 179 0.62 -12.12 -1.09
C LYS A 179 -0.23 -12.25 -2.36
N MET A 180 0.40 -12.62 -3.48
CA MET A 180 -0.29 -12.80 -4.75
C MET A 180 -1.15 -14.07 -4.80
N GLY A 181 -1.97 -14.17 -5.83
CA GLY A 181 -2.80 -15.34 -6.10
C GLY A 181 -2.00 -16.53 -6.62
N TYR A 182 -1.68 -17.49 -5.76
CA TYR A 182 -1.11 -18.80 -6.10
C TYR A 182 -1.88 -19.95 -5.41
N THR A 183 -1.74 -21.17 -5.91
CA THR A 183 -2.35 -22.38 -5.31
C THR A 183 -1.43 -23.01 -4.25
N GLU A 184 -1.97 -23.79 -3.30
CA GLU A 184 -1.14 -24.47 -2.28
C GLU A 184 -0.02 -25.33 -2.88
N LYS A 185 -0.26 -25.96 -4.04
CA LYS A 185 0.75 -26.75 -4.76
C LYS A 185 1.91 -25.90 -5.29
N GLU A 186 1.64 -24.64 -5.60
CA GLU A 186 2.63 -23.68 -6.13
C GLU A 186 3.42 -23.00 -5.02
N ARG A 187 3.03 -23.13 -3.75
CA ARG A 187 3.65 -22.42 -2.62
C ARG A 187 5.16 -22.61 -2.54
N THR A 188 5.64 -23.83 -2.78
CA THR A 188 7.09 -24.12 -2.80
C THR A 188 7.79 -23.42 -3.97
N GLN A 189 7.14 -23.39 -5.14
CA GLN A 189 7.67 -22.73 -6.32
C GLN A 189 7.73 -21.21 -6.13
N VAL A 190 6.68 -20.61 -5.55
CA VAL A 190 6.64 -19.18 -5.20
C VAL A 190 7.79 -18.81 -4.27
N LYS A 191 8.06 -19.62 -3.23
CA LYS A 191 9.20 -19.40 -2.33
C LYS A 191 10.55 -19.47 -3.06
N PHE A 192 10.70 -20.42 -3.98
CA PHE A 192 11.92 -20.54 -4.78
C PHE A 192 12.13 -19.33 -5.70
N GLU A 193 11.09 -18.92 -6.42
CA GLU A 193 11.17 -17.74 -7.30
C GLU A 193 11.39 -16.45 -6.49
N PHE A 194 10.76 -16.31 -5.32
CA PHE A 194 11.06 -15.21 -4.40
C PHE A 194 12.56 -15.13 -4.08
N LEU A 195 13.18 -16.23 -3.63
CA LEU A 195 14.61 -16.26 -3.31
C LEU A 195 15.48 -15.96 -4.54
N ARG A 196 15.08 -16.45 -5.71
CA ARG A 196 15.77 -16.20 -6.98
C ARG A 196 15.66 -14.75 -7.42
N MET A 197 14.51 -14.11 -7.22
CA MET A 197 14.34 -12.68 -7.52
C MET A 197 15.17 -11.84 -6.54
N MET A 198 15.15 -12.17 -5.25
CA MET A 198 15.94 -11.48 -4.21
C MET A 198 17.45 -11.60 -4.42
N SER A 199 17.95 -12.72 -4.99
CA SER A 199 19.38 -12.87 -5.28
C SER A 199 19.85 -12.10 -6.51
N LYS A 200 18.92 -11.72 -7.40
CA LYS A 200 19.19 -10.95 -8.61
C LYS A 200 18.92 -9.47 -8.45
N ALA A 201 17.98 -9.11 -7.57
CA ALA A 201 17.79 -7.74 -7.16
C ALA A 201 19.08 -7.29 -6.46
N GLU A 202 19.78 -6.32 -7.03
CA GLU A 202 20.83 -5.61 -6.32
C GLU A 202 20.16 -4.77 -5.23
N VAL A 203 19.73 -5.42 -4.15
CA VAL A 203 19.16 -4.72 -2.99
C VAL A 203 20.29 -3.87 -2.42
N PRO A 204 20.21 -2.53 -2.44
CA PRO A 204 21.21 -1.72 -1.78
C PRO A 204 21.14 -2.04 -0.29
N CYS A 205 22.10 -2.84 0.18
CA CYS A 205 22.27 -3.15 1.58
C CYS A 205 22.81 -1.90 2.28
N SER A 206 21.96 -0.91 2.50
CA SER A 206 22.27 0.18 3.41
C SER A 206 21.86 -0.26 4.82
N PRO A 207 22.80 -0.44 5.76
CA PRO A 207 22.43 -0.68 7.15
C PRO A 207 21.60 0.51 7.66
N PRO A 208 20.60 0.28 8.53
CA PRO A 208 19.84 1.37 9.12
C PRO A 208 20.83 2.31 9.80
N LYS A 209 20.85 3.58 9.37
CA LYS A 209 21.62 4.62 10.06
C LYS A 209 21.05 4.69 11.47
N ILE A 210 21.79 4.13 12.42
CA ILE A 210 21.58 4.36 13.84
C ILE A 210 21.70 5.86 14.02
N ILE A 211 20.56 6.52 14.24
CA ILE A 211 20.54 7.91 14.68
C ILE A 211 21.15 7.88 16.08
N SER A 212 22.44 8.16 16.16
CA SER A 212 23.09 8.48 17.43
C SER A 212 22.42 9.75 17.94
N LYS A 213 21.57 9.61 18.96
CA LYS A 213 21.23 10.72 19.84
C LYS A 213 22.54 11.19 20.47
N ASN A 214 23.14 12.24 19.91
CA ASN A 214 24.13 13.03 20.61
C ASN A 214 23.39 14.14 21.36
N VAL A 215 23.44 13.97 22.69
CA VAL A 215 23.48 14.96 23.78
C VAL A 215 22.82 16.31 23.53
#